data_AF-A0A8W4FB73-F1
#
_entry.id   AF-A0A8W4FB73-F1
#
_cell.length_a   1.000
_cell.length_b   1.000
_cell.length_c   1.000
_cell.angle_alpha   90.00
_cell.angle_beta   90.00
_cell.angle_gamma   90.00
#
_symmetry.space_group_name_H-M   'P 1'
#
loop_
_entity.id
_entity.type
_entity.pdbx_description
1 polymer ?
#
loop_
_entity_poly.entity_id
_entity_poly.type
_entity_poly.pdbx_seq_one_letter_code
_entity_poly.pdbx_strand_id
1 'polypeptide(L)'
;MLNIPTSVKNTPRHILIKLTKIKDKEKILKAARENKQVTYKGTQIRLLADFSAETLQARREWHDILNVMKGKKPPTKITLSSKALIHI
;
A
#
# COMPACT_ATOMS: atom_id res chain seq x y z
N MET A 1 -35.22 -3.94 23.79
CA MET A 1 -34.32 -4.42 22.72
C MET A 1 -34.15 -3.29 21.71
N LEU A 2 -32.95 -2.72 21.58
CA LEU A 2 -32.69 -1.62 20.65
C LEU A 2 -32.43 -2.18 19.24
N ASN A 3 -33.33 -1.92 18.30
CA ASN A 3 -33.11 -2.21 16.89
C ASN A 3 -32.19 -1.13 16.30
N ILE A 4 -30.94 -1.51 16.03
CA ILE A 4 -30.00 -0.67 15.30
C ILE A 4 -30.36 -0.81 13.80
N PRO A 5 -30.74 0.26 13.09
CA PRO A 5 -30.98 0.16 11.66
C PRO A 5 -29.67 -0.16 10.95
N THR A 6 -29.56 -1.36 10.40
CA THR A 6 -28.44 -1.76 9.56
C THR A 6 -28.56 -1.04 8.22
N SER A 7 -27.87 0.10 8.08
CA SER A 7 -27.71 0.80 6.80
C SER A 7 -27.08 -0.18 5.79
N VAL A 8 -27.90 -0.75 4.91
CA VAL A 8 -27.45 -1.63 3.82
C VAL A 8 -26.55 -0.81 2.89
N LYS A 9 -25.23 -0.97 3.02
CA LYS A 9 -24.26 -0.32 2.13
C LYS A 9 -24.32 -0.99 0.76
N ASN A 10 -24.98 -0.36 -0.20
CA ASN A 10 -25.08 -0.83 -1.58
C ASN A 10 -23.82 -0.45 -2.39
N THR A 11 -22.67 -1.01 -2.04
CA THR A 11 -21.43 -0.86 -2.84
C THR A 11 -21.41 -1.88 -3.98
N PRO A 12 -21.01 -1.49 -5.20
CA PRO A 12 -20.82 -2.44 -6.29
C PRO A 12 -19.85 -3.57 -5.89
N ARG A 13 -20.16 -4.81 -6.30
CA ARG A 13 -19.29 -5.97 -6.04
C ARG A 13 -18.03 -5.90 -6.89
N HIS A 14 -16.92 -6.42 -6.38
CA HIS A 14 -15.67 -6.54 -7.13
C HIS A 14 -15.82 -7.56 -8.27
N ILE A 15 -15.23 -7.25 -9.43
CA ILE A 15 -15.20 -8.13 -10.60
C ILE A 15 -13.83 -8.82 -10.66
N LEU A 16 -13.83 -10.16 -10.69
CA LEU A 16 -12.60 -10.94 -10.87
C LEU A 16 -12.42 -11.31 -12.34
N ILE A 17 -11.29 -10.92 -12.92
CA ILE A 17 -10.91 -11.25 -14.29
C ILE A 17 -9.71 -12.19 -14.25
N LYS A 18 -9.86 -13.40 -14.80
CA LYS A 18 -8.77 -14.37 -14.95
C LYS A 18 -8.10 -14.16 -16.30
N LEU A 19 -6.80 -13.85 -16.28
CA LEU A 19 -5.97 -13.73 -17.48
C LEU A 19 -5.10 -14.98 -17.62
N THR A 20 -4.94 -15.48 -18.84
CA THR A 20 -4.13 -16.67 -19.14
C THR A 20 -2.63 -16.39 -19.07
N LYS A 21 -2.22 -15.17 -19.43
CA LYS A 21 -0.82 -14.73 -19.47
C LYS A 21 -0.53 -13.80 -18.30
N ILE A 22 0.38 -14.21 -17.42
CA ILE A 22 0.82 -13.42 -16.26
C ILE A 22 1.48 -12.11 -16.73
N LYS A 23 2.27 -12.17 -17.81
CA LYS A 23 2.95 -11.00 -18.39
C LYS A 23 1.98 -9.88 -18.77
N ASP A 24 0.79 -10.23 -19.26
CA ASP A 24 -0.22 -9.24 -19.65
C ASP A 24 -0.93 -8.67 -18.41
N LYS A 25 -1.21 -9.51 -17.41
CA LYS A 25 -1.71 -9.06 -16.09
C LYS A 25 -0.80 -8.03 -15.46
N GLU A 26 0.51 -8.28 -15.45
CA GLU A 26 1.51 -7.36 -14.89
C GLU A 26 1.58 -6.04 -15.65
N LYS A 27 1.57 -6.08 -16.99
CA LYS A 27 1.57 -4.87 -17.83
C LYS A 27 0.35 -3.99 -17.59
N ILE A 28 -0.84 -4.59 -17.54
CA ILE A 28 -2.10 -3.87 -17.30
C ILE A 28 -2.08 -3.21 -15.92
N LEU A 29 -1.68 -3.94 -14.88
CA LEU A 29 -1.59 -3.40 -13.53
C LEU A 29 -0.52 -2.32 -13.40
N LYS A 30 0.60 -2.45 -14.12
CA LYS A 30 1.65 -1.43 -14.17
C LYS A 30 1.12 -0.15 -14.80
N ALA A 31 0.51 -0.25 -15.97
CA ALA A 31 -0.10 0.89 -16.66
C ALA A 31 -1.20 1.55 -15.81
N ALA A 32 -1.99 0.77 -15.07
CA ALA A 32 -3.00 1.28 -14.15
C ALA A 32 -2.43 1.95 -12.88
N ARG A 33 -1.19 1.66 -12.49
CA ARG A 33 -0.51 2.35 -11.38
C ARG A 33 0.15 3.64 -11.85
N GLU A 34 0.71 3.63 -13.05
CA GLU A 34 1.29 4.82 -13.70
C GLU A 34 0.18 5.84 -13.99
N ASN A 35 -0.94 5.37 -14.53
CA ASN A 35 -2.15 6.16 -14.68
C ASN A 35 -2.87 6.25 -13.33
N LYS A 36 -2.61 7.31 -12.58
CA LYS A 36 -3.24 7.59 -11.27
C LYS A 36 -4.78 7.51 -11.28
N GLN A 37 -5.41 7.65 -12.45
CA GLN A 37 -6.85 7.55 -12.64
C GLN A 37 -7.16 6.65 -13.84
N VAL A 38 -7.94 5.59 -13.60
CA VAL A 38 -8.51 4.74 -14.65
C VAL A 38 -10.00 5.01 -14.67
N THR A 39 -10.58 5.30 -15.84
CA THR A 39 -12.01 5.61 -15.98
C THR A 39 -12.71 4.66 -16.94
N TYR A 40 -13.92 4.24 -16.60
CA TYR A 40 -14.81 3.52 -17.50
C TYR A 40 -16.17 4.22 -17.55
N LYS A 41 -16.63 4.59 -18.75
CA LYS A 41 -17.90 5.31 -18.96
C LYS A 41 -18.06 6.53 -18.02
N GLY A 42 -17.00 7.32 -17.87
CA GLY A 42 -16.99 8.51 -17.00
C GLY A 42 -16.86 8.22 -15.49
N THR A 43 -16.86 6.97 -15.06
CA THR A 43 -16.68 6.59 -13.65
C THR A 43 -15.25 6.16 -13.37
N GLN A 44 -14.62 6.69 -12.32
CA GLN A 44 -13.30 6.23 -11.90
C GLN A 44 -13.38 4.80 -11.34
N ILE A 45 -12.53 3.93 -11.86
CA ILE A 45 -12.39 2.54 -11.44
C ILE A 45 -10.99 2.28 -10.89
N ARG A 46 -10.88 1.27 -10.04
CA ARG A 46 -9.60 0.83 -9.45
C ARG A 46 -9.32 -0.59 -9.89
N LEU A 47 -8.14 -0.81 -10.46
CA LEU A 47 -7.65 -2.14 -10.82
C LEU A 47 -6.64 -2.59 -9.76
N LEU A 48 -6.87 -3.77 -9.19
CA LEU A 48 -6.01 -4.36 -8.18
C LEU A 48 -5.65 -5.80 -8.56
N ALA A 49 -4.41 -6.20 -8.27
CA ALA A 49 -4.06 -7.61 -8.33
C ALA A 49 -4.81 -8.37 -7.24
N ASP A 50 -5.49 -9.43 -7.64
CA ASP A 50 -5.98 -10.43 -6.70
C ASP A 50 -4.80 -11.23 -6.11
N PHE A 51 -4.77 -11.34 -4.79
CA PHE A 51 -3.74 -11.98 -3.99
C PHE A 51 -4.40 -12.93 -2.99
N SER A 52 -3.73 -14.03 -2.65
CA SER A 52 -4.20 -14.93 -1.59
C SER A 52 -4.31 -14.21 -0.24
N ALA A 53 -5.14 -14.73 0.65
CA ALA A 53 -5.30 -14.18 2.00
C ALA A 53 -3.95 -14.09 2.75
N GLU A 54 -3.13 -15.14 2.66
CA GLU A 54 -1.79 -15.19 3.24
C GLU A 54 -0.87 -14.09 2.69
N THR A 55 -0.86 -13.89 1.36
CA THR A 55 -0.05 -12.85 0.72
C THR A 55 -0.51 -11.46 1.13
N LEU A 56 -1.83 -11.25 1.24
CA LEU A 56 -2.40 -9.98 1.69
C LEU A 56 -2.05 -9.70 3.16
N GLN A 57 -2.05 -10.72 4.01
CA GLN A 57 -1.68 -10.60 5.41
C GLN A 57 -0.21 -10.21 5.56
N ALA A 58 0.71 -10.97 4.93
CA ALA A 58 2.14 -10.66 4.97
C ALA A 58 2.42 -9.23 4.48
N ARG A 59 1.71 -8.77 3.44
CA ARG A 59 1.85 -7.41 2.93
C ARG A 59 1.41 -6.34 3.94
N ARG A 60 0.37 -6.59 4.74
CA ARG A 60 -0.09 -5.67 5.79
C ARG A 60 0.92 -5.61 6.93
N GLU A 61 1.38 -6.76 7.42
CA GLU A 61 2.38 -6.85 8.49
C GLU A 61 3.67 -6.10 8.10
N TRP A 62 4.16 -6.32 6.88
CA TRP A 62 5.31 -5.57 6.36
C TRP A 62 5.07 -4.07 6.28
N HIS A 63 3.87 -3.65 5.88
CA HIS A 63 3.51 -2.24 5.82
C HIS A 63 3.53 -1.58 7.21
N ASP A 64 3.03 -2.28 8.22
CA ASP A 64 3.01 -1.81 9.61
C ASP A 64 4.43 -1.66 10.17
N ILE A 65 5.31 -2.64 9.92
CA ILE A 65 6.73 -2.56 10.28
C ILE A 65 7.39 -1.34 9.63
N LEU A 66 7.18 -1.14 8.32
CA LEU A 66 7.74 0.02 7.61
C LEU A 66 7.24 1.35 8.17
N ASN A 67 5.95 1.43 8.56
CA ASN A 67 5.40 2.64 9.16
C ASN A 67 6.01 2.93 10.54
N VAL A 68 6.21 1.90 11.37
CA VAL A 68 6.90 2.02 12.66
C VAL A 68 8.35 2.49 12.47
N MET A 69 9.06 1.96 11.48
CA MET A 69 10.44 2.38 11.18
C MET A 69 10.51 3.84 10.71
N LYS A 70 9.57 4.30 9.89
CA LYS A 70 9.53 5.70 9.41
C LYS A 70 9.29 6.70 10.53
N GLY A 71 8.57 6.32 11.58
CA GLY A 71 8.33 7.17 12.76
C GLY A 71 9.56 7.33 13.68
N LYS A 72 10.54 6.44 13.55
CA LYS A 72 11.82 6.54 14.27
C LYS A 72 12.81 7.32 13.42
N LYS A 73 13.00 8.61 13.71
CA LYS A 73 14.20 9.31 13.24
C LYS A 73 15.41 8.49 13.71
N PRO A 74 16.39 8.16 12.86
CA PRO A 74 17.63 7.59 13.36
C PRO A 74 18.20 8.57 14.41
N PRO A 75 18.74 8.09 15.54
CA PRO A 75 19.34 8.96 16.54
C PRO A 75 20.33 9.88 15.81
N THR A 76 20.03 11.17 15.86
CA THR A 76 20.72 12.18 15.09
C THR A 76 22.13 12.29 15.65
N LYS A 77 23.13 11.91 14.84
CA LYS A 77 24.54 12.29 14.88
C LYS A 77 25.17 12.32 16.27
N ILE A 78 25.98 11.31 16.56
CA ILE A 78 27.11 11.46 17.49
C ILE A 78 27.98 12.59 16.93
N THR A 79 27.90 13.78 17.52
CA THR A 79 28.80 14.88 17.19
C THR A 79 30.07 14.62 17.97
N LEU A 80 30.98 13.81 17.41
CA LEU A 80 32.35 13.83 17.88
C LEU A 80 32.92 15.17 17.42
N SER A 81 32.94 16.17 18.30
CA SER A 81 33.62 17.43 18.05
C SER A 81 35.10 17.12 17.85
N SER A 82 35.62 17.32 16.63
CA SER A 82 37.02 17.12 16.26
C SER A 82 38.00 18.11 16.95
N LYS A 83 37.67 18.61 18.14
CA LYS A 83 38.45 19.61 18.88
C LYS A 83 39.09 19.05 20.16
N ALA A 84 39.42 17.76 20.19
CA ALA A 84 40.32 17.20 21.20
C ALA A 84 41.65 16.75 20.59
N LEU A 85 42.16 17.53 19.62
CA LEU A 85 43.56 17.53 19.26
C LEU A 85 44.07 18.94 19.52
N ILE A 86 45.16 19.06 20.30
CA ILE A 86 45.92 20.26 20.73
C ILE A 86 45.83 20.53 22.25
N HIS A 87 46.65 19.80 23.01
CA HIS A 87 47.66 20.27 23.99
C HIS A 87 48.01 19.17 25.01
N ILE A 88 48.95 18.29 24.65
CA ILE A 88 50.12 17.91 25.46
C ILE A 88 51.30 17.91 24.51
#